data_AF-A0A4Q3CXB6-F1
#
_entry.id   AF-A0A4Q3CXB6-F1
#
_cell.length_a   1.000
_cell.length_b   1.000
_cell.length_c   1.000
_cell.angle_alpha   90.00
_cell.angle_beta   90.00
_cell.angle_gamma   90.00
#
_symmetry.space_group_name_H-M   'P 1'
#
loop_
_entity.id
_entity.type
_entity.pdbx_description
1 polymer ?
#
loop_
_entity_poly.entity_id
_entity_poly.type
_entity_poly.pdbx_seq_one_letter_code
_entity_poly.pdbx_strand_id
1 'polypeptide(L)'
;MQEFNDQARKHRAVAIWLLIGVSMVIIQTLLGGITRLSGSGLSITEWNIVTGTLPPLNEQQWAEEFSKYQESPQFKYLNSDFTVADF
;
A
#
# COMPACT_ATOMS: atom_id res chain seq x y z
N MET A 1 35.17 29.70 22.77
CA MET A 1 35.16 28.22 22.82
C MET A 1 33.75 27.63 22.81
N GLN A 2 32.75 28.20 23.51
CA GLN A 2 31.35 27.70 23.48
C GLN A 2 30.66 27.84 22.12
N GLU A 3 30.81 28.97 21.43
CA GLU A 3 30.17 29.19 20.12
C GLU A 3 30.61 28.17 19.04
N PHE A 4 31.90 27.82 18.99
CA PHE A 4 32.42 26.81 18.07
C PHE A 4 31.80 25.42 18.30
N ASN A 5 31.58 25.05 19.56
CA ASN A 5 31.02 23.74 19.91
C ASN A 5 29.52 23.65 19.56
N ASP A 6 28.79 24.76 19.65
CA ASP A 6 27.38 24.82 19.27
C ASP A 6 27.17 24.78 17.76
N GLN A 7 28.04 25.42 16.98
CA GLN A 7 28.02 25.28 15.52
C GLN A 7 28.30 23.83 15.10
N ALA A 8 29.33 23.20 15.66
CA ALA A 8 29.66 21.80 15.38
C ALA A 8 28.50 20.84 15.74
N ARG A 9 27.78 21.10 16.84
CA ARG A 9 26.61 20.32 17.25
C ARG A 9 25.41 20.52 16.32
N LYS A 10 25.14 21.75 15.89
CA LYS A 10 24.10 22.08 14.90
C LYS A 10 24.37 21.40 13.56
N HIS A 11 25.60 21.45 13.05
CA HIS A 11 25.98 20.77 11.81
C HIS A 11 25.79 19.25 11.90
N ARG A 12 26.15 18.63 13.04
CA ARG A 12 25.89 17.20 13.29
C ARG A 12 24.40 16.87 13.33
N ALA A 13 23.59 17.69 13.99
CA ALA A 13 22.15 17.49 14.06
C ALA A 13 21.49 17.55 12.66
N VAL A 14 21.89 18.54 11.85
CA VAL A 14 21.42 18.66 10.45
C VAL A 14 21.88 17.47 9.61
N ALA A 15 23.13 17.03 9.75
CA ALA A 15 23.63 15.85 9.04
C ALA A 15 22.87 14.57 9.41
N ILE A 16 22.59 14.35 10.70
CA ILE A 16 21.79 13.21 11.17
C ILE A 16 20.36 13.29 10.63
N TRP A 17 19.74 14.48 10.66
CA TRP A 17 18.40 14.67 10.12
C TRP A 17 18.32 14.35 8.61
N LEU A 18 19.31 14.81 7.82
CA LEU A 18 19.41 14.47 6.40
C LEU A 18 19.61 12.97 6.18
N LEU A 19 20.47 12.32 6.98
CA LEU A 19 20.69 10.88 6.89
C LEU A 19 19.42 10.07 7.21
N ILE A 20 18.64 10.49 8.21
CA ILE A 20 17.34 9.89 8.52
C ILE A 20 16.40 10.06 7.33
N GLY A 21 16.31 11.27 6.76
CA GLY A 21 15.46 11.54 5.59
C GLY A 21 15.81 10.66 4.38
N VAL A 22 17.09 10.55 4.05
CA VAL A 22 17.56 9.65 2.97
C VAL A 22 17.23 8.20 3.28
N SER A 23 17.48 7.75 4.52
CA SER A 23 17.16 6.39 4.94
C SER A 23 15.67 6.06 4.81
N MET A 24 14.80 7.02 5.17
CA MET A 24 13.35 6.86 5.01
C MET A 24 12.96 6.69 3.55
N VAL A 25 13.49 7.51 2.64
CA VAL A 25 13.20 7.42 1.20
C VAL A 25 13.65 6.06 0.63
N ILE A 26 14.82 5.56 1.05
CA ILE A 26 15.30 4.23 0.66
C ILE A 26 14.32 3.15 1.14
N ILE A 27 13.90 3.20 2.40
CA ILE A 27 12.94 2.24 2.96
C ILE A 27 11.62 2.27 2.19
N GLN A 28 11.06 3.46 1.94
CA GLN A 28 9.82 3.61 1.18
C GLN A 28 9.93 3.05 -0.25
N THR A 29 11.08 3.27 -0.89
CA THR A 29 11.35 2.76 -2.24
C THR A 29 11.46 1.24 -2.25
N LEU A 30 12.17 0.66 -1.27
CA LEU A 30 12.29 -0.80 -1.13
C LEU A 30 10.93 -1.45 -0.84
N LEU A 31 10.15 -0.88 0.09
CA LEU A 31 8.80 -1.34 0.39
C LEU A 31 7.91 -1.29 -0.86
N GLY A 32 7.91 -0.18 -1.59
CA GLY A 32 7.16 -0.07 -2.85
C GLY A 32 7.60 -1.09 -3.91
N GLY A 33 8.90 -1.35 -4.01
CA GLY A 33 9.47 -2.37 -4.88
C GLY A 33 9.01 -3.78 -4.51
N ILE A 34 9.07 -4.14 -3.23
CA ILE A 34 8.62 -5.45 -2.72
C ILE A 34 7.11 -5.63 -2.95
N THR A 35 6.30 -4.63 -2.61
CA THR A 35 4.83 -4.67 -2.82
C THR A 35 4.47 -4.84 -4.30
N ARG A 36 5.24 -4.23 -5.21
CA ARG A 36 5.06 -4.43 -6.66
C ARG A 36 5.41 -5.85 -7.09
N LEU A 37 6.53 -6.39 -6.59
CA LEU A 37 6.97 -7.75 -6.92
C LEU A 37 6.05 -8.83 -6.32
N SER A 38 5.44 -8.56 -5.16
CA SER A 38 4.51 -9.48 -4.48
C SER A 38 3.11 -9.51 -5.12
N GLY A 39 2.84 -8.68 -6.13
CA GLY A 39 1.53 -8.62 -6.80
C GLY A 39 0.41 -7.95 -5.99
N SER A 40 0.61 -7.66 -4.70
CA SER A 40 -0.36 -6.92 -3.86
C SER A 40 -0.51 -5.45 -4.27
N GLY A 41 0.45 -4.89 -5.02
CA GLY A 41 0.30 -3.58 -5.64
C GLY A 41 -0.75 -3.53 -6.77
N LEU A 42 -1.14 -4.69 -7.33
CA LEU A 42 -2.19 -4.82 -8.35
C LEU A 42 -3.56 -5.20 -7.74
N SER A 43 -3.63 -5.58 -6.46
CA SER A 43 -4.88 -6.01 -5.82
C SER A 43 -5.74 -4.85 -5.32
N ILE A 44 -5.22 -3.61 -5.31
CA ILE A 44 -6.02 -2.40 -5.12
C ILE A 44 -6.36 -1.87 -6.50
N THR A 45 -7.51 -2.31 -7.02
CA THR A 45 -8.05 -1.80 -8.29
C THR A 45 -8.89 -0.55 -8.09
N GLU A 46 -9.49 -0.36 -6.90
CA GLU A 46 -10.35 0.78 -6.60
C GLU A 46 -10.16 1.27 -5.16
N TRP A 47 -9.94 2.57 -4.98
CA TRP A 47 -9.82 3.19 -3.65
C TRP A 47 -11.17 3.76 -3.20
N ASN A 48 -12.10 2.87 -2.87
CA ASN A 48 -13.45 3.26 -2.45
C ASN A 48 -13.56 3.26 -0.91
N ILE A 49 -13.02 4.28 -0.25
CA ILE A 49 -13.03 4.37 1.24
C ILE A 49 -14.47 4.48 1.80
N VAL A 50 -15.35 5.16 1.06
CA VAL A 50 -16.67 5.55 1.57
C VAL A 50 -17.69 4.42 1.41
N THR A 51 -17.57 3.62 0.34
CA THR A 51 -18.51 2.53 0.03
C THR A 51 -17.88 1.14 0.01
N GLY A 52 -16.55 1.02 -0.10
CA GLY A 52 -15.85 -0.27 -0.18
C GLY A 52 -15.51 -0.92 1.16
N THR A 53 -15.77 -0.26 2.30
CA THR A 53 -15.55 -0.83 3.64
C THR A 53 -16.81 -1.47 4.24
N LEU A 54 -17.97 -1.29 3.61
CA LEU A 54 -19.21 -1.94 4.04
C LEU A 54 -19.27 -3.32 3.39
N PRO A 55 -19.12 -4.41 4.17
CA PRO A 55 -19.25 -5.75 3.62
C PRO A 55 -20.69 -5.95 3.12
N PRO A 56 -20.89 -6.71 2.03
CA PRO A 56 -22.22 -7.03 1.54
C PRO A 56 -23.06 -7.67 2.65
N LEU A 57 -24.27 -7.17 2.87
CA LEU A 57 -25.12 -7.59 4.01
C LEU A 57 -26.14 -8.66 3.64
N ASN A 58 -26.27 -8.99 2.35
CA ASN A 58 -27.18 -10.03 1.85
C ASN A 58 -26.61 -10.75 0.61
N GLU A 59 -27.18 -11.92 0.29
CA GLU A 59 -26.72 -12.76 -0.84
C GLU A 59 -26.78 -12.05 -2.20
N GLN A 60 -27.76 -11.18 -2.42
CA GLN A 60 -27.90 -10.45 -3.67
C GLN A 60 -26.77 -9.43 -3.86
N GLN A 61 -26.38 -8.73 -2.79
CA GLN A 61 -25.24 -7.81 -2.78
C GLN A 61 -23.92 -8.58 -2.95
N TRP A 62 -23.80 -9.79 -2.37
CA TRP A 62 -22.65 -10.66 -2.61
C TRP A 62 -22.55 -11.09 -4.08
N ALA A 63 -23.66 -11.45 -4.71
CA ALA A 63 -23.69 -11.79 -6.14
C ALA A 63 -23.33 -10.60 -7.04
N GLU A 64 -23.82 -9.39 -6.71
CA GLU A 64 -23.47 -8.16 -7.44
C GLU A 64 -21.99 -7.80 -7.29
N GLU A 65 -21.43 -7.92 -6.08
CA GLU A 65 -20.02 -7.61 -5.84
C GLU A 65 -19.09 -8.65 -6.48
N PHE A 66 -19.48 -9.93 -6.46
CA PHE A 66 -18.77 -10.98 -7.17
C PHE A 66 -18.82 -10.78 -8.70
N SER A 67 -19.96 -10.33 -9.25
CA SER A 67 -20.04 -9.98 -10.68
C SER A 67 -19.03 -8.88 -11.06
N LYS A 68 -18.82 -7.88 -10.20
CA LYS A 68 -17.77 -6.87 -10.41
C LYS A 68 -16.37 -7.48 -10.26
N TYR A 69 -16.19 -8.37 -9.27
CA TYR A 69 -14.93 -9.09 -9.07
C TYR A 69 -14.51 -9.91 -10.31
N GLN A 70 -15.48 -10.54 -11.01
CA GLN A 70 -15.23 -11.28 -12.24
C GLN A 70 -14.64 -10.43 -13.38
N GLU A 71 -14.92 -9.13 -13.39
CA GLU A 71 -14.37 -8.20 -14.38
C GLU A 71 -12.90 -7.85 -14.09
N SER A 72 -12.44 -8.07 -12.85
CA SER A 72 -11.09 -7.74 -12.43
C SER A 72 -10.02 -8.62 -13.13
N PRO A 73 -8.80 -8.09 -13.33
CA PRO A 73 -7.67 -8.89 -13.80
C PRO A 73 -7.36 -10.07 -12.88
N GLN A 74 -7.61 -9.94 -11.57
CA GLN A 74 -7.30 -10.98 -10.60
C GLN A 74 -8.17 -12.22 -10.81
N PHE A 75 -9.47 -12.04 -11.03
CA PHE A 75 -10.35 -13.15 -11.42
C PHE A 75 -9.92 -13.74 -12.77
N LYS A 76 -9.65 -12.90 -13.77
CA LYS A 76 -9.29 -13.35 -15.13
C LYS A 76 -7.96 -14.13 -15.20
N TYR A 77 -6.97 -13.80 -14.38
CA TYR A 77 -5.63 -14.37 -14.47
C TYR A 77 -5.24 -15.31 -13.33
N LEU A 78 -5.90 -15.23 -12.17
CA LEU A 78 -5.52 -15.98 -10.97
C LEU A 78 -6.65 -16.82 -10.39
N ASN A 79 -7.88 -16.32 -10.42
CA ASN A 79 -9.03 -16.93 -9.74
C ASN A 79 -10.20 -17.22 -10.69
N SER A 80 -9.94 -17.67 -11.92
CA SER A 80 -10.99 -17.88 -12.93
C SER A 80 -12.04 -18.91 -12.55
N ASP A 81 -11.69 -19.76 -11.59
CA ASP A 81 -12.50 -20.89 -11.13
C ASP A 81 -13.23 -20.59 -9.81
N PHE A 82 -13.05 -19.39 -9.23
CA PHE A 82 -13.75 -18.99 -8.02
C PHE A 82 -15.25 -18.92 -8.25
N THR A 83 -16.02 -19.33 -7.24
CA THR A 83 -17.47 -19.13 -7.19
C THR A 83 -17.83 -18.06 -6.16
N VAL A 84 -19.10 -17.62 -6.12
CA VAL A 84 -19.58 -16.67 -5.09
C VAL A 84 -19.35 -17.21 -3.68
N ALA A 85 -19.30 -18.53 -3.48
CA ALA A 85 -19.04 -19.14 -2.18
C ALA A 85 -17.55 -19.11 -1.78
N ASP A 86 -16.64 -18.91 -2.74
CA ASP A 86 -15.19 -18.82 -2.51
C ASP A 86 -14.71 -17.37 -2.31
N PHE A 87 -15.58 -16.40 -2.63
CA PHE A 87 -15.36 -14.95 -2.53
C PHE A 87 -15.76 -14.39 -1.15
#